data_AF-A0A6A5ZM46-F1
#
_entry.id   AF-A0A6A5ZM46-F1
#
_cell.length_a   1.000
_cell.length_b   1.000
_cell.length_c   1.000
_cell.angle_alpha   90.00
_cell.angle_beta   90.00
_cell.angle_gamma   90.00
#
_symmetry.space_group_name_H-M   'P 1'
#
loop_
_entity.id
_entity.type
_entity.pdbx_description
1 polymer ?
#
loop_
_entity_poly.entity_id
_entity_poly.type
_entity_poly.pdbx_seq_one_letter_code
_entity_poly.pdbx_strand_id
1 'polypeptide(L)'
;MISNEQSQLLKLAQEVQQLTFSLVSYLSETGVAEPDFTTSSSEISYSAAYTSIRAKPNEVAQDLLLLVNGPRIEACRFVCSHNDLGAYQFAFKFGLIYKGPQEGKISLLDLSEQTRIDEICLGRMLRLLCSRRLFIEPEPDHFAHTSMTIIYAQD
;
A
#
# COMPACT_ATOMS: atom_id res chain seq x y z
N MET A 1 -3.00 9.99 -34.83
CA MET A 1 -3.18 8.88 -33.88
C MET A 1 -1.82 8.26 -33.62
N ILE A 2 -1.42 8.09 -32.37
CA ILE A 2 -0.16 7.42 -32.01
C ILE A 2 -0.34 5.93 -32.31
N SER A 3 0.55 5.32 -33.10
CA SER A 3 0.51 3.87 -33.31
C SER A 3 0.89 3.14 -32.03
N ASN A 4 0.40 1.92 -31.82
CA ASN A 4 0.72 1.14 -30.62
C ASN A 4 2.23 0.99 -30.41
N GLU A 5 3.02 0.88 -31.48
CA GLU A 5 4.49 0.77 -31.45
C GLU A 5 5.20 2.06 -30.97
N GLN A 6 4.53 3.21 -31.07
CA GLN A 6 5.04 4.50 -30.61
C GLN A 6 4.54 4.88 -29.21
N SER A 7 3.57 4.13 -28.66
CA SER A 7 2.98 4.44 -27.37
C SER A 7 3.94 4.12 -26.22
N GLN A 8 4.39 5.16 -25.51
CA GLN A 8 5.24 5.00 -24.34
C GLN A 8 4.53 4.24 -23.20
N LEU A 9 3.23 4.46 -23.04
CA LEU A 9 2.43 3.74 -22.03
C LEU A 9 2.43 2.24 -22.27
N LEU A 10 2.27 1.81 -23.54
CA LEU A 10 2.29 0.39 -23.89
C LEU A 10 3.68 -0.22 -23.70
N LYS A 11 4.75 0.51 -24.04
CA LYS A 11 6.13 0.07 -23.80
C LYS A 11 6.41 -0.15 -22.31
N LEU A 12 6.06 0.82 -21.47
CA LEU A 12 6.24 0.71 -20.02
C LEU A 12 5.41 -0.43 -19.43
N ALA A 13 4.17 -0.62 -19.88
CA ALA A 13 3.33 -1.73 -19.40
C ALA A 13 3.93 -3.11 -19.76
N GLN A 14 4.47 -3.28 -20.97
CA GLN A 14 5.17 -4.49 -21.37
C GLN A 14 6.45 -4.72 -20.57
N GLU A 15 7.21 -3.65 -20.31
CA GLU A 15 8.42 -3.72 -19.50
C GLU A 15 8.12 -4.10 -18.04
N VAL A 16 7.07 -3.52 -17.42
CA VAL A 16 6.60 -3.93 -16.09
C VAL A 16 6.27 -5.42 -16.06
N GLN A 17 5.57 -5.95 -17.06
CA GLN A 17 5.23 -7.37 -17.13
C GLN A 17 6.51 -8.25 -17.15
N GLN A 18 7.46 -7.93 -18.02
CA GLN A 18 8.71 -8.69 -18.16
C GLN A 18 9.55 -8.65 -16.87
N LEU A 19 9.69 -7.48 -16.27
CA LEU A 19 10.44 -7.31 -15.03
C LEU A 19 9.76 -8.01 -13.84
N THR A 20 8.42 -7.98 -13.79
CA THR A 20 7.65 -8.69 -12.77
C THR A 20 7.83 -10.20 -12.90
N PHE A 21 7.87 -10.75 -14.12
CA PHE A 21 8.17 -12.17 -14.34
C PHE A 21 9.54 -12.57 -13.77
N SER A 22 10.56 -11.74 -13.99
CA SER A 22 11.90 -11.96 -13.43
C SER A 22 11.88 -11.93 -11.89
N LEU A 23 11.15 -10.99 -11.29
CA LEU A 23 11.00 -10.91 -9.84
C LEU A 23 10.31 -12.15 -9.26
N VAL A 24 9.20 -12.59 -9.87
CA VAL A 24 8.48 -13.80 -9.45
C VAL A 24 9.37 -15.05 -9.57
N SER A 25 10.12 -15.15 -10.67
CA SER A 25 11.07 -16.26 -10.87
C SER A 25 12.12 -16.31 -9.76
N TYR A 26 12.70 -15.15 -9.40
CA TYR A 26 13.64 -15.05 -8.29
C TYR A 26 13.04 -15.46 -6.95
N LEU A 27 11.82 -15.02 -6.64
CA LEU A 27 11.14 -15.39 -5.38
C LEU A 27 10.91 -16.90 -5.31
N SER A 28 10.46 -17.50 -6.41
CA SER A 28 10.28 -18.95 -6.54
C SER A 28 11.59 -19.73 -6.35
N GLU A 29 12.67 -19.32 -7.02
CA GLU A 29 13.98 -19.97 -6.93
C GLU A 29 14.61 -19.87 -5.54
N THR A 30 14.34 -18.79 -4.82
CA THR A 30 14.85 -18.56 -3.45
C THR A 30 13.93 -19.12 -2.36
N GLY A 31 12.77 -19.66 -2.72
CA GLY A 31 11.79 -20.20 -1.78
C GLY A 31 11.11 -19.13 -0.92
N VAL A 32 11.14 -17.86 -1.35
CA VAL A 32 10.49 -16.74 -0.67
C VAL A 32 9.06 -16.62 -1.19
N ALA A 33 8.08 -16.55 -0.29
CA ALA A 33 6.68 -16.36 -0.66
C ALA A 33 6.46 -15.00 -1.32
N GLU A 34 5.53 -14.93 -2.27
CA GLU A 34 5.16 -13.65 -2.88
C GLU A 34 4.54 -12.70 -1.83
N PRO A 35 4.91 -11.41 -1.83
CA PRO A 35 4.35 -10.45 -0.90
C PRO A 35 2.92 -10.10 -1.29
N ASP A 36 2.06 -9.94 -0.29
CA ASP A 36 0.69 -9.48 -0.46
C ASP A 36 0.27 -8.45 0.62
N PHE A 37 -1.00 -8.05 0.61
CA PHE A 37 -1.52 -7.06 1.57
C PHE A 37 -2.13 -7.71 2.82
N THR A 38 -2.09 -9.03 2.96
CA THR A 38 -2.65 -9.74 4.11
C THR A 38 -1.69 -9.69 5.29
N THR A 39 -2.21 -9.90 6.49
CA THR A 39 -1.43 -9.93 7.73
C THR A 39 -0.44 -11.10 7.78
N SER A 40 -0.64 -12.12 6.94
CA SER A 40 0.26 -13.27 6.78
C SER A 40 1.41 -13.04 5.78
N SER A 41 1.44 -11.92 5.05
CA SER A 41 2.54 -11.63 4.14
C SER A 41 3.86 -11.60 4.90
N SER A 42 4.78 -12.48 4.52
CA SER A 42 6.10 -12.54 5.15
C SER A 42 6.95 -11.33 4.76
N GLU A 43 7.79 -10.87 5.69
CA GLU A 43 8.81 -9.87 5.38
C GLU A 43 9.88 -10.48 4.47
N ILE A 44 10.31 -9.72 3.45
CA ILE A 44 11.38 -10.14 2.55
C ILE A 44 12.68 -9.47 2.98
N SER A 45 13.71 -10.28 3.24
CA SER A 45 15.04 -9.79 3.61
C SER A 45 15.65 -8.92 2.50
N TYR A 46 16.13 -7.73 2.88
CA TYR A 46 16.79 -6.75 2.00
C TYR A 46 18.21 -7.16 1.60
N SER A 47 18.35 -8.31 0.95
CA SER A 47 19.62 -8.70 0.34
C SER A 47 19.99 -7.77 -0.83
N ALA A 48 21.29 -7.69 -1.16
CA ALA A 48 21.75 -6.95 -2.32
C ALA A 48 21.12 -7.47 -3.64
N ALA A 49 20.95 -8.79 -3.75
CA ALA A 49 20.31 -9.42 -4.90
C ALA A 49 18.83 -9.01 -5.02
N TYR A 50 18.06 -9.12 -3.93
CA TYR A 50 16.65 -8.73 -3.91
C TYR A 50 16.48 -7.24 -4.22
N THR A 51 17.30 -6.39 -3.60
CA THR A 51 17.29 -4.93 -3.83
C THR A 51 17.52 -4.60 -5.30
N SER A 52 18.49 -5.26 -5.93
CA SER A 52 18.81 -5.06 -7.35
C SER A 52 17.66 -5.49 -8.27
N ILE A 53 17.05 -6.66 -8.04
CA ILE A 53 15.97 -7.14 -8.91
C ILE A 53 14.65 -6.37 -8.72
N ARG A 54 14.40 -5.83 -7.53
CA ARG A 54 13.23 -4.99 -7.21
C ARG A 54 13.33 -3.57 -7.78
N ALA A 55 14.54 -3.01 -7.91
CA ALA A 55 14.73 -1.60 -8.22
C ALA A 55 14.08 -1.20 -9.56
N LYS A 56 14.36 -1.94 -10.64
CA LYS A 56 13.88 -1.59 -11.97
C LYS A 56 12.35 -1.72 -12.13
N PRO A 57 11.69 -2.81 -11.69
CA PRO A 57 10.22 -2.88 -11.73
C PRO A 57 9.56 -1.70 -11.02
N ASN A 58 10.08 -1.27 -9.86
CA ASN A 58 9.52 -0.12 -9.13
C ASN A 58 9.64 1.19 -9.92
N GLU A 59 10.79 1.45 -10.55
CA GLU A 59 11.01 2.64 -11.37
C GLU A 59 10.01 2.68 -12.54
N VAL A 60 9.92 1.60 -13.32
CA VAL A 60 9.06 1.53 -14.52
C VAL A 60 7.58 1.58 -14.16
N ALA A 61 7.18 0.91 -13.07
CA ALA A 61 5.80 0.96 -12.58
C ALA A 61 5.43 2.37 -12.10
N GLN A 62 6.37 3.08 -11.46
CA GLN A 62 6.15 4.46 -11.04
C GLN A 62 6.02 5.40 -12.25
N ASP A 63 6.88 5.28 -13.26
CA ASP A 63 6.78 6.07 -14.49
C ASP A 63 5.45 5.83 -15.21
N LEU A 64 5.02 4.57 -15.29
CA LEU A 64 3.72 4.21 -15.86
C LEU A 64 2.58 4.88 -15.09
N LEU A 65 2.60 4.83 -13.76
CA LEU A 65 1.59 5.47 -12.91
C LEU A 65 1.54 6.99 -13.11
N LEU A 66 2.71 7.64 -13.15
CA LEU A 66 2.82 9.08 -13.38
C LEU A 66 2.23 9.49 -14.75
N LEU A 67 2.54 8.74 -15.80
CA LEU A 67 2.06 9.03 -17.15
C LEU A 67 0.55 8.74 -17.32
N VAL A 68 0.03 7.67 -16.70
CA VAL A 68 -1.40 7.34 -16.73
C VAL A 68 -2.24 8.43 -16.05
N ASN A 69 -1.78 8.95 -14.91
CA ASN A 69 -2.49 10.01 -14.18
C ASN A 69 -2.30 11.39 -14.84
N GLY A 70 -1.15 11.61 -15.47
CA GLY A 70 -0.78 12.88 -16.09
C GLY A 70 -0.35 13.95 -15.09
N PRO A 71 0.31 15.01 -15.57
CA PRO A 71 1.05 15.94 -14.71
C PRO A 71 0.18 16.74 -13.74
N ARG A 72 -1.06 17.07 -14.13
CA ARG A 72 -1.97 17.85 -13.27
C ARG A 72 -2.40 17.04 -12.05
N ILE A 73 -2.84 15.80 -12.27
CA ILE A 73 -3.31 14.93 -11.19
C ILE A 73 -2.16 14.60 -10.25
N GLU A 74 -0.98 14.30 -10.80
CA GLU A 74 0.20 14.01 -9.99
C GLU A 74 0.68 15.20 -9.17
N ALA A 75 0.66 16.42 -9.73
CA ALA A 75 0.95 17.62 -8.96
C ALA A 75 -0.02 17.81 -7.78
N CYS A 76 -1.32 17.62 -8.01
CA CYS A 76 -2.32 17.68 -6.94
C CYS A 76 -2.12 16.57 -5.89
N ARG A 77 -1.85 15.34 -6.33
CA ARG A 77 -1.59 14.20 -5.45
C ARG A 77 -0.37 14.42 -4.57
N PHE A 78 0.71 14.96 -5.15
CA PHE A 78 1.93 15.29 -4.41
C PHE A 78 1.64 16.35 -3.34
N VAL A 79 1.00 17.47 -3.70
CA VAL A 79 0.64 18.51 -2.73
C VAL A 79 -0.23 17.95 -1.61
N CYS A 80 -1.22 17.11 -1.94
CA CYS A 80 -2.11 16.52 -0.94
C CYS A 80 -1.49 15.37 -0.13
N SER A 81 -0.27 14.91 -0.43
CA SER A 81 0.35 13.75 0.23
C SER A 81 0.63 13.97 1.72
N HIS A 82 0.73 15.22 2.18
CA HIS A 82 0.86 15.53 3.60
C HIS A 82 -0.35 15.07 4.43
N ASN A 83 -1.53 14.92 3.80
CA ASN A 83 -2.71 14.38 4.48
C ASN A 83 -2.50 12.92 4.87
N ASP A 84 -1.76 12.16 4.05
CA ASP A 84 -1.39 10.79 4.37
C ASP A 84 -0.51 10.77 5.62
N LEU A 85 0.56 11.58 5.65
CA LEU A 85 1.42 11.67 6.83
C LEU A 85 0.65 12.08 8.10
N GLY A 86 -0.29 13.02 7.98
CA GLY A 86 -1.18 13.39 9.09
C GLY A 86 -2.05 12.23 9.57
N ALA A 87 -2.56 11.40 8.65
CA ALA A 87 -3.33 10.21 8.98
C ALA A 87 -2.47 9.12 9.65
N TYR A 88 -1.24 8.92 9.20
CA TYR A 88 -0.29 8.02 9.86
C TYR A 88 0.03 8.51 11.28
N GLN A 89 0.34 9.81 11.44
CA GLN A 89 0.58 10.40 12.75
C GLN A 89 -0.62 10.20 13.70
N PHE A 90 -1.84 10.37 13.17
CA PHE A 90 -3.06 10.08 13.91
C PHE A 90 -3.14 8.60 14.34
N ALA A 91 -2.87 7.67 13.43
CA ALA A 91 -2.88 6.23 13.71
C ALA A 91 -1.90 5.85 14.84
N PHE A 92 -0.68 6.37 14.79
CA PHE A 92 0.33 6.12 15.83
C PHE A 92 -0.06 6.78 17.16
N LYS A 93 -0.48 8.05 17.13
CA LYS A 93 -0.82 8.82 18.35
C LYS A 93 -1.95 8.17 19.14
N PHE A 94 -2.96 7.64 18.46
CA PHE A 94 -4.10 6.98 19.10
C PHE A 94 -3.95 5.46 19.19
N GLY A 95 -2.78 4.93 18.79
CA GLY A 95 -2.44 3.52 18.87
C GLY A 95 -3.36 2.62 18.04
N LEU A 96 -3.92 3.10 16.93
CA LEU A 96 -4.88 2.35 16.11
C LEU A 96 -4.31 1.02 15.61
N ILE A 97 -3.01 0.98 15.34
CA ILE A 97 -2.29 -0.24 14.91
C ILE A 97 -2.27 -1.32 16.00
N TYR A 98 -2.47 -0.94 17.26
CA TYR A 98 -2.52 -1.85 18.42
C TYR A 98 -3.96 -2.14 18.87
N LYS A 99 -4.97 -1.66 18.13
CA LYS A 99 -6.39 -1.86 18.42
C LYS A 99 -7.01 -2.85 17.45
N GLY A 100 -8.04 -3.53 17.93
CA GLY A 100 -8.69 -4.60 17.19
C GLY A 100 -7.84 -5.87 17.09
N PRO A 101 -8.40 -6.95 16.53
CA PRO A 101 -7.70 -8.20 16.40
C PRO A 101 -6.74 -8.15 15.20
N GLN A 102 -5.51 -8.68 15.34
CA GLN A 102 -4.55 -8.77 14.23
C GLN A 102 -5.12 -9.58 13.05
N GLU A 103 -5.87 -10.64 13.33
CA GLU A 103 -6.65 -11.37 12.34
C GLU A 103 -8.14 -11.14 12.56
N GLY A 104 -8.84 -10.71 11.51
CA GLY A 104 -10.27 -10.40 11.56
C GLY A 104 -10.55 -8.91 11.36
N LYS A 105 -11.74 -8.48 11.77
CA LYS A 105 -12.24 -7.11 11.59
C LYS A 105 -12.76 -6.54 12.92
N ILE A 106 -12.72 -5.22 13.04
CA ILE A 106 -13.28 -4.47 14.16
C ILE A 106 -14.24 -3.41 13.63
N SER A 107 -15.36 -3.19 14.32
CA SER A 107 -16.33 -2.17 13.92
C SER A 107 -15.79 -0.76 14.22
N LEU A 108 -16.24 0.22 13.44
CA LEU A 108 -15.92 1.62 13.63
C LEU A 108 -16.40 2.13 15.00
N LEU A 109 -17.57 1.67 15.43
CA LEU A 109 -18.14 1.98 16.73
C LEU A 109 -17.25 1.48 17.87
N ASP A 110 -16.82 0.22 17.82
CA ASP A 110 -15.93 -0.35 18.85
C ASP A 110 -14.58 0.38 18.90
N LEU A 111 -14.01 0.72 17.74
CA LEU A 111 -12.78 1.52 17.69
C LEU A 111 -12.98 2.93 18.24
N SER A 112 -14.11 3.56 17.93
CA SER A 112 -14.50 4.89 18.43
C SER A 112 -14.56 4.88 19.96
N GLU A 113 -15.22 3.89 20.55
CA GLU A 113 -15.30 3.72 22.01
C GLU A 113 -13.93 3.48 22.65
N GLN A 114 -13.09 2.64 22.04
CA GLN A 114 -11.75 2.32 22.55
C GLN A 114 -10.77 3.50 22.47
N THR A 115 -10.94 4.37 21.48
CA THR A 115 -10.06 5.52 21.23
C THR A 115 -10.60 6.82 21.80
N ARG A 116 -11.90 6.87 22.14
CA ARG A 116 -12.66 8.05 22.54
C ARG A 116 -12.65 9.15 21.47
N ILE A 117 -12.61 8.75 20.20
CA ILE A 117 -12.65 9.65 19.06
C ILE A 117 -14.01 9.53 18.42
N ASP A 118 -14.63 10.67 18.10
CA ASP A 118 -15.88 10.71 17.34
C ASP A 118 -15.83 9.83 16.07
N GLU A 119 -16.91 9.09 15.85
CA GLU A 119 -17.02 8.08 14.79
C GLU A 119 -16.79 8.67 13.39
N ILE A 120 -17.30 9.88 13.14
CA ILE A 120 -17.17 10.56 11.85
C ILE A 120 -15.70 10.94 11.61
N CYS A 121 -15.04 11.49 12.63
CA CYS A 121 -13.62 11.85 12.55
C CYS A 121 -12.76 10.60 12.33
N LEU A 122 -12.96 9.57 13.14
CA LEU A 122 -12.22 8.31 13.08
C LEU A 122 -12.43 7.60 11.74
N GLY A 123 -13.66 7.51 11.27
CA GLY A 123 -14.00 6.87 9.99
C GLY A 123 -13.37 7.57 8.80
N ARG A 124 -13.27 8.91 8.81
CA ARG A 124 -12.55 9.67 7.76
C ARG A 124 -11.06 9.37 7.75
N MET A 125 -10.43 9.28 8.93
CA MET A 125 -9.01 8.95 9.04
C MET A 125 -8.73 7.51 8.61
N LEU A 126 -9.53 6.54 9.07
CA LEU A 126 -9.38 5.14 8.70
C LEU A 126 -9.54 4.92 7.19
N ARG A 127 -10.49 5.58 6.54
CA ARG A 127 -10.67 5.47 5.07
C ARG A 127 -9.53 6.09 4.28
N LEU A 128 -8.94 7.18 4.77
CA LEU A 128 -7.73 7.73 4.20
C LEU A 128 -6.57 6.74 4.34
N LEU A 129 -6.41 6.10 5.49
CA LEU A 129 -5.41 5.04 5.71
C LEU A 129 -5.68 3.79 4.85
N CYS A 130 -6.94 3.46 4.57
CA CYS A 130 -7.32 2.38 3.66
C CYS A 130 -6.86 2.65 2.22
N SER A 131 -6.93 3.91 1.76
CA SER A 131 -6.42 4.30 0.44
C SER A 131 -4.91 4.07 0.28
N ARG A 132 -4.20 4.02 1.41
CA ARG A 132 -2.76 3.73 1.51
C ARG A 132 -2.46 2.29 1.90
N ARG A 133 -3.47 1.41 1.93
CA ARG A 133 -3.37 0.00 2.29
C ARG A 133 -2.87 -0.26 3.71
N LEU A 134 -2.90 0.73 4.60
CA LEU A 134 -2.52 0.51 6.00
C LEU A 134 -3.61 -0.30 6.71
N PHE A 135 -4.88 -0.01 6.41
CA PHE A 135 -6.02 -0.83 6.78
C PHE A 135 -6.79 -1.23 5.53
N ILE A 136 -7.78 -2.08 5.68
CA ILE A 136 -8.82 -2.31 4.69
C ILE A 136 -10.20 -2.19 5.34
N GLU A 137 -11.20 -1.77 4.57
CA GLU A 137 -12.61 -1.77 4.96
C GLU A 137 -13.33 -2.87 4.18
N PRO A 138 -13.27 -4.15 4.62
CA PRO A 138 -13.87 -5.28 3.89
C PRO A 138 -15.39 -5.16 3.73
N GLU A 139 -16.06 -4.49 4.66
CA GLU A 139 -17.48 -4.16 4.62
C GLU A 139 -17.69 -2.80 5.32
N PRO A 140 -18.80 -2.11 5.03
CA PRO A 140 -19.05 -0.78 5.60
C PRO A 140 -18.86 -0.73 7.11
N ASP A 141 -18.08 0.25 7.56
CA ASP A 141 -17.79 0.54 8.97
C ASP A 141 -17.10 -0.61 9.72
N HIS A 142 -16.46 -1.54 9.02
CA HIS A 142 -15.61 -2.57 9.63
C HIS A 142 -14.22 -2.51 9.01
N PHE A 143 -13.19 -2.50 9.86
CA PHE A 143 -11.81 -2.33 9.45
C PHE A 143 -10.96 -3.54 9.85
N ALA A 144 -10.01 -3.90 9.01
CA ALA A 144 -9.06 -4.97 9.26
C ALA A 144 -7.62 -4.52 8.96
N HIS A 145 -6.68 -5.15 9.65
CA HIS A 145 -5.24 -4.94 9.50
C HIS A 145 -4.74 -5.47 8.14
N THR A 146 -3.57 -4.98 7.72
CA THR A 146 -2.83 -5.44 6.54
C THR A 146 -1.41 -5.87 6.92
N SER A 147 -0.61 -6.30 5.96
CA SER A 147 0.82 -6.55 6.18
C SER A 147 1.55 -5.35 6.80
N MET A 148 1.20 -4.10 6.43
CA MET A 148 1.90 -2.91 6.93
C MET A 148 1.67 -2.63 8.41
N THR A 149 0.44 -2.83 8.91
CA THR A 149 0.17 -2.67 10.36
C THR A 149 0.93 -3.68 11.21
N ILE A 150 1.16 -4.89 10.67
CA ILE A 150 1.96 -5.92 11.37
C ILE A 150 3.41 -5.46 11.50
N ILE A 151 4.00 -4.96 10.41
CA ILE A 151 5.37 -4.42 10.44
C ILE A 151 5.48 -3.26 11.42
N TYR A 152 4.58 -2.29 11.36
CA TYR A 152 4.62 -1.13 12.27
C TYR A 152 4.37 -1.46 13.74
N ALA A 153 3.73 -2.60 14.04
CA ALA A 153 3.52 -3.03 15.43
C ALA A 153 4.75 -3.78 16.00
N GLN A 154 5.70 -4.15 15.14
CA GLN A 154 6.94 -4.85 15.53
C GLN A 154 8.13 -3.90 15.73
N ASP A 155 8.07 -2.68 15.16
CA ASP A 155 9.04 -1.59 15.33
C ASP A 155 8.78 -0.77 16.62
#